data_AF-A0A529HEY3-F1
#
_entry.id   AF-A0A529HEY3-F1
#
_cell.length_a   1.000
_cell.length_b   1.000
_cell.length_c   1.000
_cell.angle_alpha   90.00
_cell.angle_beta   90.00
_cell.angle_gamma   90.00
#
_symmetry.space_group_name_H-M   'P 1'
#
loop_
_entity.id
_entity.type
_entity.pdbx_description
1 polymer ?
#
loop_
_entity_poly.entity_id
_entity_poly.type
_entity_poly.pdbx_seq_one_letter_code
_entity_poly.pdbx_strand_id
1 'polypeptide(L)' 'AGDDRLADGFIKAVESVGAVLAEHFPVTAGDANELDDHLVEI' A
#
# COMPACT_ATOMS: atom_id res chain seq x y z
N ALA A 1 3.33 -21.22 10.69
CA ALA A 1 4.47 -20.36 11.08
C ALA A 1 5.15 -19.65 9.90
N GLY A 2 4.60 -19.72 8.66
CA GLY A 2 5.13 -19.01 7.49
C GLY A 2 4.35 -17.74 7.14
N ASP A 3 3.04 -17.74 7.41
CA ASP A 3 2.09 -16.75 6.89
C ASP A 3 2.31 -15.34 7.45
N ASP A 4 2.63 -15.22 8.74
CA ASP A 4 2.93 -13.92 9.37
C ASP A 4 4.09 -13.19 8.69
N ARG A 5 5.11 -13.94 8.22
CA ARG A 5 6.28 -13.35 7.55
C ARG A 5 5.98 -12.87 6.13
N LEU A 6 5.00 -13.47 5.45
CA LEU A 6 4.58 -13.04 4.11
C LEU A 6 3.79 -11.73 4.21
N ALA A 7 2.84 -11.66 5.14
CA ALA A 7 2.10 -10.43 5.42
C ALA A 7 3.04 -9.27 5.79
N ASP A 8 4.01 -9.51 6.67
CA ASP A 8 5.03 -8.53 7.05
C ASP A 8 5.82 -8.00 5.84
N GLY A 9 6.13 -8.88 4.88
CA GLY A 9 6.84 -8.50 3.65
C GLY A 9 6.02 -7.54 2.79
N PHE A 10 4.73 -7.83 2.60
CA PHE A 10 3.83 -6.96 1.84
C PHE A 10 3.60 -5.62 2.54
N ILE A 11 3.42 -5.61 3.87
CA ILE A 11 3.25 -4.37 4.63
C ILE A 11 4.45 -3.44 4.41
N LYS A 12 5.68 -3.96 4.54
CA LYS A 12 6.91 -3.18 4.32
C LYS A 12 7.05 -2.68 2.89
N ALA A 13 6.63 -3.48 1.91
CA ALA A 13 6.68 -3.10 0.51
C ALA A 13 5.70 -1.95 0.22
N VAL A 14 4.45 -2.07 0.68
CA VAL A 14 3.42 -1.02 0.54
C VAL A 14 3.88 0.28 1.20
N GLU A 15 4.45 0.21 2.41
CA GLU A 15 5.01 1.37 3.12
C GLU A 15 6.13 2.04 2.30
N SER A 16 7.08 1.25 1.79
CA SER A 16 8.21 1.78 1.02
C SER A 16 7.77 2.44 -0.29
N VAL A 17 6.82 1.83 -1.00
CA VAL A 17 6.27 2.39 -2.24
C VAL A 17 5.45 3.65 -1.95
N GLY A 18 4.64 3.64 -0.89
CA GLY A 18 3.86 4.80 -0.46
C GLY A 18 4.72 6.03 -0.17
N ALA A 19 5.89 5.84 0.46
CA ALA A 19 6.83 6.94 0.70
C ALA A 19 7.32 7.59 -0.60
N VAL A 20 7.73 6.78 -1.59
CA VAL A 20 8.16 7.28 -2.90
C VAL A 20 7.02 7.97 -3.65
N LEU A 21 5.81 7.39 -3.60
CA LEU A 21 4.64 7.99 -4.23
C LEU A 21 4.30 9.34 -3.60
N ALA A 22 4.38 9.48 -2.28
CA ALA A 22 4.06 10.74 -1.60
C ALA A 22 5.01 11.89 -1.97
N GLU A 23 6.26 11.60 -2.34
CA GLU A 23 7.20 12.62 -2.83
C GLU A 23 6.78 13.21 -4.19
N HIS A 24 6.15 12.39 -5.05
CA HIS A 24 5.76 12.77 -6.41
C HIS A 24 4.27 13.13 -6.55
N PHE A 25 3.43 12.51 -5.72
CA PHE A 25 1.97 12.62 -5.67
C PHE A 25 1.55 12.90 -4.21
N PRO A 26 1.83 14.10 -3.70
CA PRO A 26 1.43 14.45 -2.35
C PRO A 26 -0.09 14.46 -2.23
N VAL A 27 -0.61 14.03 -1.08
CA VAL A 27 -2.05 14.03 -0.82
C VAL A 27 -2.59 15.46 -0.84
N THR A 28 -3.71 15.68 -1.53
CA THR A 28 -4.40 16.95 -1.64
C THR A 28 -5.84 16.89 -1.14
N ALA A 29 -6.43 18.06 -0.92
CA ALA A 29 -7.84 18.15 -0.56
C ALA A 29 -8.71 17.70 -1.74
N GLY A 30 -9.47 16.62 -1.54
CA GLY A 30 -10.33 16.03 -2.56
C GLY A 30 -9.86 14.67 -3.07
N ASP A 31 -8.66 14.23 -2.68
CA ASP A 31 -8.22 12.88 -2.94
C ASP A 31 -9.19 11.87 -2.32
N ALA A 32 -9.60 10.91 -3.13
CA ALA A 32 -10.53 9.86 -2.74
C ALA A 32 -9.86 8.50 -2.97
N ASN A 33 -10.34 7.48 -2.28
CA ASN A 33 -9.90 6.13 -2.58
C ASN A 33 -10.56 5.64 -3.87
N GLU A 34 -9.83 5.71 -4.99
CA GLU A 34 -10.33 5.33 -6.32
C GLU A 34 -10.34 3.82 -6.56
N LEU A 35 -9.53 3.06 -5.82
CA LEU A 35 -9.37 1.62 -5.93
C LEU A 35 -9.61 1.00 -4.56
N ASP A 36 -10.55 0.05 -4.47
CA ASP A 36 -10.91 -0.55 -3.18
C ASP A 36 -9.73 -1.31 -2.56
N ASP A 37 -9.49 -1.08 -1.26
CA ASP A 37 -8.42 -1.71 -0.49
C ASP A 37 -8.80 -3.14 -0.09
N HIS A 38 -8.74 -4.07 -1.05
CA HIS A 38 -8.95 -5.49 -0.80
C HIS A 38 -7.83 -6.35 -1.36
N LEU A 39 -7.60 -7.49 -0.73
CA LEU A 39 -6.70 -8.50 -1.25
C LEU A 39 -7.33 -9.15 -2.48
N VAL A 40 -6.60 -9.10 -3.60
CA VAL A 40 -7.01 -9.78 -4.83
C VAL A 40 -6.37 -11.17 -4.85
N GLU A 41 -7.19 -12.21 -4.95
CA GLU A 41 -6.73 -13.57 -5.26
C GLU A 41 -6.64 -13.75 -6.79
N ILE A 42 -5.53 -14.32 -7.27
CA ILE A 42 -5.27 -14.61 -8.69
C ILE A 42 -5.36 -16.11 -8.94
#